data_AF-A0A9D6C8C7-F1
#
_entry.id   AF-A0A9D6C8C7-F1
#
_cell.length_a   1.000
_cell.length_b   1.000
_cell.length_c   1.000
_cell.angle_alpha   90.00
_cell.angle_beta   90.00
_cell.angle_gamma   90.00
#
_symmetry.space_group_name_H-M   'P 1'
#
loop_
_entity.id
_entity.type
_entity.pdbx_description
1 polymer ?
#
loop_
_entity_poly.entity_id
_entity_poly.type
_entity_poly.pdbx_seq_one_letter_code
_entity_poly.pdbx_strand_id
1 'polypeptide(L)'
;MTTTPELIATLASHPTPIRRYRPPVQRAVVWLSVSALLIGVIAIEHPLRPDLPTLLHQTPYLLTLCSALATGVLAAIAAFLLSVPDRSRLWGFLPLPPMGLWLSSVGYQCLTHWVAIGPKGITLGQTADCFATLTLVGLPLGLAASLMLHHAARLDVAKVSLLASLAVSGMTAVAMSLFHPIDASVLILTFNVGSTAVLLGLGLFLGTRFRRDR
;
A
#
# COMPACT_ATOMS: atom_id res chain seq x y z
N MET A 1 10.91 42.70 -19.42
CA MET A 1 9.63 42.03 -19.09
C MET A 1 9.24 41.22 -20.30
N THR A 2 9.39 39.89 -20.25
CA THR A 2 8.94 39.02 -21.36
C THR A 2 7.43 39.03 -21.42
N THR A 3 6.88 39.41 -22.56
CA THR A 3 5.43 39.44 -22.77
C THR A 3 4.91 38.03 -23.07
N THR A 4 3.66 37.71 -22.72
CA THR A 4 3.05 36.40 -22.98
C THR A 4 3.25 35.89 -24.42
N PRO A 5 3.16 36.74 -25.47
CA PRO A 5 3.43 36.32 -26.85
C PRO A 5 4.87 35.88 -27.11
N GLU A 6 5.87 36.59 -26.56
CA GLU A 6 7.28 36.21 -26.68
C GLU A 6 7.57 34.88 -25.99
N LEU A 7 6.93 34.63 -24.84
CA LEU A 7 7.08 33.37 -24.11
C LEU A 7 6.52 32.19 -24.93
N ILE A 8 5.36 32.37 -25.57
CA ILE A 8 4.76 31.35 -26.45
C ILE A 8 5.63 31.10 -27.68
N ALA A 9 6.14 32.15 -28.32
CA ALA A 9 7.04 32.02 -29.48
C ALA A 9 8.35 31.30 -29.12
N THR A 10 8.88 31.54 -27.92
CA THR A 10 10.10 30.88 -27.41
C THR A 10 9.85 29.39 -27.09
N LEU A 11 8.69 29.05 -26.52
CA LEU A 11 8.31 27.65 -26.24
C LEU A 11 7.98 26.86 -27.52
N ALA A 12 7.37 27.51 -28.51
CA ALA A 12 7.03 26.90 -29.79
C ALA A 12 8.26 26.68 -30.69
N SER A 13 9.30 27.52 -30.55
CA SER A 13 10.54 27.40 -31.33
C SER A 13 11.48 26.30 -30.84
N HIS A 14 11.31 25.80 -29.61
CA HIS A 14 12.13 24.74 -29.02
C HIS A 14 11.28 23.54 -28.56
N PRO A 15 10.58 22.82 -29.47
CA PRO A 15 9.86 21.63 -29.09
C PRO A 15 10.85 20.53 -28.71
N THR A 16 11.13 20.41 -27.41
CA THR A 16 11.82 19.23 -26.89
C THR A 16 10.88 18.03 -27.03
N PRO A 17 11.30 16.91 -27.64
CA PRO A 17 10.43 15.76 -27.84
C PRO A 17 9.98 15.21 -26.48
N ILE A 18 8.68 15.32 -26.21
CA ILE A 18 8.08 14.83 -24.97
C ILE A 18 8.02 13.31 -25.07
N ARG A 19 8.92 12.62 -24.36
CA ARG A 19 8.89 11.16 -24.27
C ARG A 19 7.58 10.75 -23.59
N ARG A 20 6.74 9.97 -24.27
CA ARG A 20 5.50 9.45 -23.70
C ARG A 20 5.80 8.74 -22.38
N TYR A 21 5.24 9.28 -21.30
CA TYR A 21 5.32 8.67 -19.99
C TYR A 21 4.62 7.30 -20.04
N ARG A 22 5.21 6.27 -19.42
CA ARG A 22 4.60 4.93 -19.41
C ARG A 22 3.20 5.01 -18.81
N PRO A 23 2.21 4.30 -19.37
CA PRO A 23 0.85 4.33 -18.85
C PRO A 23 0.81 3.87 -17.39
N PRO A 24 -0.04 4.49 -16.54
CA PRO A 24 -0.05 4.27 -15.11
C PRO A 24 -0.33 2.82 -14.72
N VAL A 25 -1.20 2.13 -15.47
CA VAL A 25 -1.52 0.71 -15.22
C VAL A 25 -0.30 -0.20 -15.45
N GLN A 26 0.55 0.09 -16.43
CA GLN A 26 1.78 -0.69 -16.61
C GLN A 26 2.73 -0.52 -15.42
N ARG A 27 2.83 0.67 -14.83
CA ARG A 27 3.62 0.89 -13.61
C ARG A 27 3.03 0.13 -12.41
N ALA A 28 1.70 0.10 -12.30
CA ALA A 28 1.01 -0.70 -11.28
C ALA A 28 1.29 -2.19 -11.45
N VAL A 29 1.20 -2.72 -12.68
CA VAL A 29 1.51 -4.13 -12.98
C VAL A 29 2.96 -4.45 -12.63
N VAL A 30 3.93 -3.61 -13.01
CA VAL A 30 5.33 -3.81 -12.64
C VAL A 30 5.51 -3.85 -11.12
N TRP A 31 4.88 -2.94 -10.39
CA TRP A 31 4.94 -2.95 -8.93
C TRP A 31 4.31 -4.22 -8.34
N LEU A 32 3.14 -4.64 -8.83
CA LEU A 32 2.49 -5.88 -8.39
C LEU A 32 3.31 -7.13 -8.71
N SER A 33 3.99 -7.16 -9.87
CA SER A 33 4.92 -8.24 -10.22
C SER A 33 6.12 -8.28 -9.28
N VAL A 34 6.69 -7.12 -8.91
CA VAL A 34 7.74 -7.03 -7.89
C VAL A 34 7.22 -7.54 -6.55
N SER A 35 5.99 -7.18 -6.16
CA SER A 35 5.38 -7.66 -4.93
C SER A 35 5.18 -9.17 -4.92
N ALA A 36 4.65 -9.73 -6.01
CA ALA A 36 4.46 -11.17 -6.16
C ALA A 36 5.81 -11.92 -6.15
N LEU A 37 6.83 -11.39 -6.83
CA LEU A 37 8.17 -11.96 -6.83
C LEU A 37 8.77 -11.96 -5.42
N LEU A 38 8.69 -10.84 -4.70
CA LEU A 38 9.19 -10.74 -3.33
C LEU A 38 8.53 -11.77 -2.41
N ILE A 39 7.20 -11.87 -2.44
CA ILE A 39 6.45 -12.86 -1.65
C ILE A 39 6.86 -14.28 -2.06
N GLY A 40 7.04 -14.54 -3.36
CA GLY A 40 7.49 -15.83 -3.87
C GLY A 40 8.90 -16.22 -3.39
N VAL A 41 9.84 -15.28 -3.39
CA VAL A 41 11.20 -15.51 -2.84
C VAL A 41 11.13 -15.82 -1.35
N ILE A 42 10.34 -15.06 -0.58
CA ILE A 42 10.14 -15.32 0.85
C ILE A 42 9.54 -16.71 1.08
N ALA A 43 8.63 -17.16 0.21
CA ALA A 43 8.01 -18.48 0.29
C ALA A 43 8.96 -19.65 0.00
N ILE A 44 10.09 -19.41 -0.66
CA ILE A 44 11.13 -20.43 -0.87
C ILE A 44 11.94 -20.60 0.43
N GLU A 45 12.25 -19.51 1.11
CA GLU A 45 13.07 -19.50 2.33
C GLU A 45 12.25 -19.85 3.60
N HIS A 46 10.97 -19.47 3.63
CA HIS A 46 10.08 -19.69 4.77
C HIS A 46 8.95 -20.66 4.38
N PRO A 47 8.84 -21.83 5.03
CA PRO A 47 7.81 -22.79 4.69
C PRO A 47 6.42 -22.18 4.90
N LEU A 48 5.54 -22.41 3.93
CA LEU A 48 4.12 -22.06 4.05
C LEU A 48 3.51 -22.76 5.27
N ARG A 49 2.47 -22.13 5.84
CA ARG A 49 1.78 -22.72 6.99
C ARG A 49 1.26 -24.13 6.64
N PRO A 50 1.50 -25.16 7.48
CA PRO A 50 1.07 -26.53 7.19
C PRO A 50 -0.46 -26.66 7.11
N ASP A 51 -1.19 -25.81 7.83
CA ASP A 51 -2.67 -25.78 7.85
C ASP A 51 -3.27 -25.04 6.63
N LEU A 52 -2.45 -24.46 5.75
CA LEU A 52 -2.90 -23.62 4.65
C LEU A 52 -3.89 -24.32 3.71
N PRO A 53 -3.70 -25.58 3.28
CA PRO A 53 -4.68 -26.28 2.43
C PRO A 53 -6.05 -26.37 3.11
N THR A 54 -6.08 -26.64 4.41
CA THR A 54 -7.31 -26.73 5.20
C THR A 54 -7.97 -25.36 5.36
N LEU A 55 -7.19 -24.30 5.59
CA LEU A 55 -7.67 -22.92 5.71
C LEU A 55 -8.25 -22.38 4.39
N LEU A 56 -7.67 -22.77 3.24
CA LEU A 56 -8.19 -22.39 1.93
C LEU A 56 -9.59 -22.96 1.64
N HIS A 57 -10.03 -24.01 2.36
CA HIS A 57 -11.41 -24.49 2.28
C HIS A 57 -12.37 -23.73 3.20
N GLN A 58 -11.86 -22.89 4.10
CA GLN A 58 -12.68 -22.09 5.00
C GLN A 58 -13.06 -20.77 4.34
N THR A 59 -14.36 -20.58 4.09
CA THR A 59 -14.94 -19.33 3.57
C THR A 59 -14.44 -18.06 4.27
N PRO A 60 -14.37 -17.96 5.62
CA PRO A 60 -13.91 -16.73 6.27
C PRO A 60 -12.44 -16.41 6.00
N TYR A 61 -11.58 -17.41 5.89
CA TYR A 61 -10.17 -17.23 5.55
C TYR A 61 -10.02 -16.75 4.10
N LEU A 62 -10.70 -17.41 3.16
CA LEU A 62 -10.71 -16.98 1.76
C LEU A 62 -11.24 -15.56 1.56
N LEU A 63 -12.33 -15.19 2.23
CA LEU A 63 -12.88 -13.85 2.16
C LEU A 63 -11.86 -12.80 2.64
N THR A 64 -11.16 -13.08 3.74
CA THR A 64 -10.14 -12.18 4.29
C THR A 64 -8.96 -12.06 3.34
N LEU A 65 -8.44 -13.17 2.83
CA LEU A 65 -7.31 -13.19 1.90
C LEU A 65 -7.64 -12.47 0.58
N CYS A 66 -8.79 -12.80 -0.03
CA CYS A 66 -9.21 -12.20 -1.30
C CYS A 66 -9.52 -10.71 -1.16
N SER A 67 -10.15 -10.30 -0.06
CA SER A 67 -10.44 -8.88 0.18
C SER A 67 -9.17 -8.08 0.44
N ALA A 68 -8.21 -8.60 1.23
CA ALA A 68 -6.90 -7.97 1.42
C ALA A 68 -6.11 -7.84 0.10
N LEU A 69 -6.10 -8.90 -0.71
CA LEU A 69 -5.46 -8.88 -2.03
C LEU A 69 -6.13 -7.87 -2.96
N ALA A 70 -7.47 -7.86 -3.02
CA ALA A 70 -8.23 -6.90 -3.82
C ALA A 70 -7.97 -5.45 -3.37
N THR A 71 -7.92 -5.19 -2.07
CA THR A 71 -7.53 -3.87 -1.52
C THR A 71 -6.13 -3.49 -1.95
N GLY A 72 -5.15 -4.40 -1.82
CA GLY A 72 -3.77 -4.16 -2.21
C GLY A 72 -3.62 -3.79 -3.68
N VAL A 73 -4.22 -4.59 -4.57
CA VAL A 73 -4.20 -4.40 -6.03
C VAL A 73 -4.90 -3.12 -6.44
N LEU A 74 -6.13 -2.89 -5.95
CA LEU A 74 -6.92 -1.71 -6.32
C LEU A 74 -6.32 -0.42 -5.75
N ALA A 75 -5.72 -0.47 -4.56
CA ALA A 75 -5.00 0.67 -3.98
C ALA A 75 -3.74 1.00 -4.79
N ALA A 76 -2.99 0.00 -5.26
CA ALA A 76 -1.84 0.22 -6.14
C ALA A 76 -2.29 0.89 -7.45
N ILE A 77 -3.31 0.34 -8.10
CA ILE A 77 -3.86 0.91 -9.35
C ILE A 77 -4.33 2.35 -9.11
N ALA A 78 -5.08 2.61 -8.03
CA ALA A 78 -5.54 3.95 -7.66
C ALA A 78 -4.37 4.92 -7.41
N ALA A 79 -3.33 4.49 -6.69
CA ALA A 79 -2.14 5.30 -6.45
C ALA A 79 -1.44 5.71 -7.75
N PHE A 80 -1.27 4.77 -8.69
CA PHE A 80 -0.66 5.06 -9.99
C PHE A 80 -1.57 5.87 -10.92
N LEU A 81 -2.89 5.69 -10.87
CA LEU A 81 -3.84 6.51 -11.65
C LEU A 81 -3.87 7.96 -11.18
N LEU A 82 -3.94 8.19 -9.87
CA LEU A 82 -3.91 9.54 -9.28
C LEU A 82 -2.53 10.21 -9.36
N SER A 83 -1.50 9.45 -9.70
CA SER A 83 -0.16 9.96 -9.99
C SER A 83 -0.10 10.78 -11.29
N VAL A 84 -1.14 10.71 -12.14
CA VAL A 84 -1.24 11.44 -13.41
C VAL A 84 -2.36 12.50 -13.31
N PRO A 85 -2.10 13.77 -13.67
CA PRO A 85 -3.05 14.88 -13.45
C PRO A 85 -4.36 14.77 -14.26
N ASP A 86 -4.36 13.99 -15.34
CA ASP A 86 -5.48 13.84 -16.29
C ASP A 86 -6.56 12.83 -15.83
N ARG A 87 -6.49 12.33 -14.60
CA ARG A 87 -7.41 11.30 -14.08
C ARG A 87 -8.30 11.84 -12.97
N SER A 88 -9.55 11.37 -12.95
CA SER A 88 -10.54 11.79 -11.95
C SER A 88 -10.13 11.37 -10.53
N ARG A 89 -10.45 12.21 -9.55
CA ARG A 89 -10.16 11.90 -8.13
C ARG A 89 -10.97 10.71 -7.60
N LEU A 90 -12.03 10.34 -8.29
CA LEU A 90 -12.93 9.25 -7.92
C LEU A 90 -12.24 7.88 -7.89
N TRP A 91 -11.17 7.70 -8.65
CA TRP A 91 -10.36 6.47 -8.62
C TRP A 91 -9.77 6.18 -7.23
N GLY A 92 -9.63 7.18 -6.36
CA GLY A 92 -9.20 6.99 -4.98
C GLY A 92 -10.20 6.22 -4.09
N PHE A 93 -11.47 6.13 -4.47
CA PHE A 93 -12.48 5.36 -3.73
C PHE A 93 -12.53 3.88 -4.12
N LEU A 94 -11.84 3.50 -5.20
CA LEU A 94 -11.81 2.12 -5.72
C LEU A 94 -11.39 1.05 -4.69
N PRO A 95 -10.39 1.27 -3.81
CA PRO A 95 -10.02 0.27 -2.80
C PRO A 95 -10.93 0.25 -1.57
N LEU A 96 -11.88 1.18 -1.42
CA LEU A 96 -12.73 1.24 -0.21
C LEU A 96 -13.69 0.06 -0.07
N PRO A 97 -14.41 -0.41 -1.11
CA PRO A 97 -15.27 -1.58 -0.98
C PRO A 97 -14.54 -2.84 -0.49
N PRO A 98 -13.42 -3.29 -1.11
CA PRO A 98 -12.70 -4.47 -0.62
C PRO A 98 -12.04 -4.21 0.74
N MET A 99 -11.61 -2.97 1.04
CA MET A 99 -11.05 -2.61 2.34
C MET A 99 -12.11 -2.73 3.45
N GLY A 100 -13.34 -2.28 3.19
CA GLY A 100 -14.47 -2.45 4.10
C GLY A 100 -14.76 -3.93 4.34
N LEU A 101 -14.80 -4.74 3.28
CA LEU A 101 -14.97 -6.19 3.40
C LEU A 101 -13.84 -6.85 4.20
N TRP A 102 -12.60 -6.43 3.98
CA TRP A 102 -11.44 -6.93 4.71
C TRP A 102 -11.52 -6.60 6.20
N LEU A 103 -11.78 -5.34 6.55
CA LEU A 103 -11.97 -4.89 7.94
C LEU A 103 -13.15 -5.58 8.62
N SER A 104 -14.27 -5.77 7.91
CA SER A 104 -15.43 -6.50 8.42
C SER A 104 -15.11 -7.98 8.67
N SER A 105 -14.32 -8.60 7.79
CA SER A 105 -13.92 -10.01 7.93
C SER A 105 -13.00 -10.20 9.14
N VAL A 106 -11.99 -9.34 9.29
CA VAL A 106 -11.09 -9.30 10.45
C VAL A 106 -11.88 -9.04 11.73
N GLY A 107 -12.77 -8.04 11.72
CA GLY A 107 -13.62 -7.70 12.87
C GLY A 107 -14.53 -8.85 13.28
N TYR A 108 -15.14 -9.54 12.31
CA TYR A 108 -16.00 -10.70 12.57
C TYR A 108 -15.21 -11.86 13.19
N GLN A 109 -14.01 -12.14 12.70
CA GLN A 109 -13.12 -13.16 13.29
C GLN A 109 -12.69 -12.75 14.71
N CYS A 110 -12.37 -11.48 14.94
CA CYS A 110 -12.06 -10.98 16.27
C CYS A 110 -13.25 -11.13 17.23
N LEU A 111 -14.50 -10.94 16.80
CA LEU A 111 -15.67 -11.12 17.67
C LEU A 111 -15.97 -12.60 17.96
N THR A 112 -15.83 -13.47 16.96
CA THR A 112 -16.19 -14.89 17.04
C THR A 112 -15.12 -15.76 17.69
N HIS A 113 -13.84 -15.43 17.48
CA HIS A 113 -12.68 -16.17 17.99
C HIS A 113 -11.95 -15.47 19.14
N TRP A 114 -12.50 -14.37 19.68
CA TRP A 114 -11.94 -13.63 20.83
C TRP A 114 -11.71 -14.52 22.07
N VAL A 115 -12.47 -15.61 22.22
CA VAL A 115 -12.37 -16.59 23.33
C VAL A 115 -11.27 -17.65 23.10
N ALA A 116 -10.70 -17.76 21.89
CA ALA A 116 -9.71 -18.79 21.55
C ALA A 116 -8.26 -18.39 21.82
N ILE A 117 -8.00 -17.18 22.34
CA ILE A 117 -6.68 -16.80 22.85
C ILE A 117 -6.44 -17.63 24.12
N GLY A 118 -5.75 -18.76 23.97
CA GLY A 118 -5.45 -19.67 25.07
C GLY A 118 -4.69 -18.98 26.22
N PRO A 119 -4.60 -19.62 27.39
CA PRO A 119 -4.09 -19.03 28.64
C PRO A 119 -2.62 -18.53 28.59
N LYS A 120 -1.89 -18.75 27.49
CA LYS A 120 -0.54 -18.23 27.26
C LYS A 120 -0.49 -16.91 26.49
N GLY A 121 -1.64 -16.40 26.02
CA GLY A 121 -1.70 -15.15 25.25
C GLY A 121 -0.85 -15.17 23.97
N ILE A 122 -0.62 -13.99 23.41
CA ILE A 122 0.36 -13.79 22.34
C ILE A 122 1.75 -13.77 22.98
N THR A 123 2.63 -14.70 22.60
CA THR A 123 4.00 -14.74 23.14
C THR A 123 4.87 -13.64 22.50
N LEU A 124 5.86 -13.13 23.24
CA LEU A 124 6.79 -12.10 22.73
C LEU A 124 7.53 -12.55 21.46
N GLY A 125 7.86 -13.84 21.33
CA GLY A 125 8.50 -14.41 20.14
C GLY A 125 7.61 -14.32 18.89
N GLN A 126 6.33 -14.69 19.01
CA GLN A 126 5.38 -14.59 17.91
C GLN A 126 5.16 -13.14 17.45
N THR A 127 5.17 -12.18 18.38
CA THR A 127 5.10 -10.76 18.03
C THR A 127 6.36 -10.28 17.30
N ALA A 128 7.55 -10.77 17.69
CA ALA A 128 8.81 -10.46 17.03
C ALA A 128 8.87 -11.00 15.60
N ASP A 129 8.41 -12.24 15.38
CA ASP A 129 8.36 -12.86 14.04
C ASP A 129 7.36 -12.13 13.12
N CYS A 130 6.21 -11.75 13.67
CA CYS A 130 5.23 -10.90 12.99
C CYS A 130 5.84 -9.55 12.57
N PHE A 131 6.57 -8.90 13.48
CA PHE A 131 7.21 -7.61 13.21
C PHE A 131 8.34 -7.73 12.19
N ALA A 132 9.13 -8.81 12.26
CA ALA A 132 10.18 -9.11 11.30
C ALA A 132 9.60 -9.29 9.91
N THR A 133 8.54 -10.09 9.76
CA THR A 133 7.86 -10.31 8.47
C THR A 133 7.21 -9.03 7.94
N LEU A 134 6.54 -8.27 8.81
CA LEU A 134 5.97 -6.97 8.48
C LEU A 134 7.03 -6.00 7.93
N THR A 135 8.21 -5.96 8.55
CA THR A 135 9.30 -5.07 8.13
C THR A 135 9.97 -5.59 6.85
N LEU A 136 10.20 -6.91 6.76
CA LEU A 136 10.84 -7.57 5.63
C LEU A 136 10.01 -7.46 4.34
N VAL A 137 8.68 -7.47 4.46
CA VAL A 137 7.76 -7.31 3.31
C VAL A 137 7.42 -5.84 3.10
N GLY A 138 7.02 -5.13 4.16
CA GLY A 138 6.53 -3.75 4.06
C GLY A 138 7.59 -2.76 3.59
N LEU A 139 8.83 -2.87 4.09
CA LEU A 139 9.90 -1.92 3.79
C LEU A 139 10.34 -1.97 2.32
N PRO A 140 10.64 -3.13 1.70
CA PRO A 140 11.00 -3.19 0.29
C PRO A 140 9.86 -2.77 -0.63
N LEU A 141 8.62 -3.16 -0.31
CA LEU A 141 7.45 -2.78 -1.10
C LEU A 141 7.16 -1.27 -1.04
N GLY A 142 7.27 -0.70 0.15
CA GLY A 142 7.15 0.74 0.38
C GLY A 142 8.24 1.50 -0.37
N LEU A 143 9.50 1.06 -0.28
CA LEU A 143 10.62 1.67 -0.99
C LEU A 143 10.43 1.59 -2.51
N ALA A 144 10.02 0.44 -3.04
CA ALA A 144 9.69 0.29 -4.46
C ALA A 144 8.56 1.23 -4.89
N ALA A 145 7.49 1.34 -4.09
CA ALA A 145 6.39 2.27 -4.36
C ALA A 145 6.87 3.73 -4.34
N SER A 146 7.67 4.12 -3.35
CA SER A 146 8.23 5.48 -3.23
C SER A 146 9.13 5.84 -4.40
N LEU A 147 10.02 4.94 -4.83
CA LEU A 147 10.88 5.17 -5.99
C LEU A 147 10.06 5.32 -7.28
N MET A 148 9.05 4.46 -7.47
CA MET A 148 8.20 4.53 -8.64
C MET A 148 7.33 5.78 -8.64
N LEU A 149 6.84 6.24 -7.47
CA LEU A 149 5.92 7.37 -7.33
C LEU A 149 6.61 8.72 -7.04
N HIS A 150 7.93 8.74 -6.82
CA HIS A 150 8.70 9.95 -6.47
C HIS A 150 8.39 11.17 -7.35
N HIS A 151 8.31 10.96 -8.66
CA HIS A 151 8.05 12.04 -9.62
C HIS A 151 6.61 12.56 -9.59
N ALA A 152 5.66 11.68 -9.25
CA ALA A 152 4.24 11.96 -9.28
C ALA A 152 3.69 12.44 -7.93
N ALA A 153 4.41 12.18 -6.84
CA ALA A 153 4.05 12.65 -5.50
C ALA A 153 3.89 14.18 -5.47
N ARG A 154 4.57 14.95 -6.33
CA ARG A 154 4.54 16.43 -6.30
C ARG A 154 3.16 17.07 -6.55
N LEU A 155 2.17 16.33 -7.07
CA LEU A 155 0.84 16.87 -7.42
C LEU A 155 -0.21 16.67 -6.31
N ASP A 156 -0.26 15.49 -5.69
CA ASP A 156 -1.22 15.16 -4.61
C ASP A 156 -0.57 14.17 -3.62
N VAL A 157 0.58 14.58 -3.05
CA VAL A 157 1.48 13.77 -2.20
C VAL A 157 0.69 12.93 -1.19
N ALA A 158 -0.27 13.55 -0.49
CA ALA A 158 -0.99 12.92 0.60
C ALA A 158 -1.81 11.72 0.13
N LYS A 159 -2.67 11.90 -0.87
CA LYS A 159 -3.56 10.81 -1.35
C LYS A 159 -2.78 9.69 -1.99
N VAL A 160 -1.79 10.02 -2.82
CA VAL A 160 -0.95 9.03 -3.50
C VAL A 160 -0.15 8.21 -2.47
N SER A 161 0.40 8.86 -1.44
CA SER A 161 1.16 8.17 -0.39
C SER A 161 0.27 7.28 0.49
N LEU A 162 -0.95 7.74 0.82
CA LEU A 162 -1.91 6.94 1.58
C LEU A 162 -2.37 5.70 0.79
N LEU A 163 -2.68 5.84 -0.50
CA LEU A 163 -3.05 4.72 -1.36
C LEU A 163 -1.88 3.75 -1.58
N ALA A 164 -0.67 4.26 -1.77
CA ALA A 164 0.52 3.42 -1.85
C ALA A 164 0.76 2.65 -0.54
N SER A 165 0.57 3.29 0.60
CA SER A 165 0.69 2.64 1.92
C SER A 165 -0.41 1.59 2.12
N LEU A 166 -1.65 1.87 1.70
CA LEU A 166 -2.74 0.90 1.72
C LEU A 166 -2.46 -0.30 0.81
N ALA A 167 -1.82 -0.07 -0.34
CA ALA A 167 -1.37 -1.13 -1.24
C ALA A 167 -0.33 -2.04 -0.57
N VAL A 168 0.68 -1.44 0.06
CA VAL A 168 1.70 -2.16 0.84
C VAL A 168 1.06 -2.95 1.99
N SER A 169 0.10 -2.36 2.72
CA SER A 169 -0.65 -3.05 3.77
C SER A 169 -1.36 -4.29 3.25
N GLY A 170 -2.09 -4.18 2.13
CA GLY A 170 -2.82 -5.30 1.55
C GLY A 170 -1.89 -6.44 1.12
N MET A 171 -0.79 -6.13 0.44
CA MET A 171 0.21 -7.13 0.04
C MET A 171 0.94 -7.77 1.23
N THR A 172 1.21 -6.98 2.28
CA THR A 172 1.83 -7.47 3.51
C THR A 172 0.86 -8.37 4.30
N ALA A 173 -0.43 -8.03 4.31
CA ALA A 173 -1.46 -8.88 4.90
C ALA A 173 -1.58 -10.23 4.18
N VAL A 174 -1.57 -10.22 2.83
CA VAL A 174 -1.53 -11.45 2.03
C VAL A 174 -0.30 -12.29 2.38
N ALA A 175 0.89 -11.69 2.43
CA ALA A 175 2.11 -12.39 2.82
C ALA A 175 1.99 -13.00 4.24
N MET A 176 1.53 -12.20 5.20
CA MET A 176 1.33 -12.65 6.58
C MET A 176 0.33 -13.81 6.69
N SER A 177 -0.78 -13.76 5.96
CA SER A 177 -1.77 -14.86 5.94
C SER A 177 -1.20 -16.18 5.42
N LEU A 178 -0.16 -16.14 4.58
CA LEU A 178 0.49 -17.33 4.02
C LEU A 178 1.55 -17.93 4.97
N PHE A 179 2.28 -17.09 5.67
CA PHE A 179 3.44 -17.51 6.48
C PHE A 179 3.13 -17.64 7.98
N HIS A 180 2.16 -16.89 8.51
CA HIS A 180 1.91 -16.80 9.94
C HIS A 180 0.45 -17.08 10.31
N PRO A 181 0.20 -17.74 11.47
CA PRO A 181 -1.15 -18.08 11.90
C PRO A 181 -1.92 -16.91 12.52
N ILE A 182 -1.24 -15.82 12.87
CA ILE A 182 -1.83 -14.67 13.56
C ILE A 182 -2.36 -13.68 12.52
N ASP A 183 -3.64 -13.33 12.63
CA ASP A 183 -4.20 -12.22 11.86
C ASP A 183 -3.75 -10.89 12.46
N ALA A 184 -2.70 -10.33 11.87
CA ALA A 184 -2.10 -9.05 12.28
C ALA A 184 -2.64 -7.87 11.45
N SER A 185 -3.77 -8.00 10.75
CA SER A 185 -4.29 -6.99 9.82
C SER A 185 -4.37 -5.57 10.42
N VAL A 186 -4.82 -5.44 11.67
CA VAL A 186 -4.89 -4.14 12.37
C VAL A 186 -3.50 -3.56 12.61
N LEU A 187 -2.54 -4.39 13.02
CA LEU A 187 -1.15 -3.98 13.23
C LEU A 187 -0.52 -3.53 11.90
N ILE A 188 -0.73 -4.29 10.83
CA ILE A 188 -0.22 -4.01 9.48
C ILE A 188 -0.75 -2.66 8.98
N LEU A 189 -2.06 -2.42 9.12
CA LEU A 189 -2.69 -1.14 8.75
C LEU A 189 -2.17 0.02 9.59
N THR A 190 -2.14 -0.16 10.92
CA THR A 190 -1.67 0.88 11.86
C THR A 190 -0.22 1.25 11.57
N PHE A 191 0.63 0.28 11.28
CA PHE A 191 2.03 0.52 10.97
C PHE A 191 2.19 1.20 9.61
N ASN A 192 1.73 0.60 8.52
CA ASN A 192 1.99 1.12 7.18
C ASN A 192 1.24 2.43 6.89
N VAL A 193 -0.07 2.48 7.18
CA VAL A 193 -0.89 3.67 6.90
C VAL A 193 -0.66 4.73 7.98
N GLY A 194 -0.57 4.33 9.25
CA GLY A 194 -0.37 5.26 10.36
C GLY A 194 0.99 5.95 10.31
N SER A 195 2.09 5.22 10.06
CA SER A 195 3.40 5.86 9.91
C SER A 195 3.43 6.85 8.75
N THR A 196 2.82 6.53 7.60
CA THR A 196 2.70 7.47 6.49
C THR A 196 1.88 8.70 6.85
N ALA A 197 0.75 8.54 7.53
CA ALA A 197 -0.07 9.66 7.97
C ALA A 197 0.67 10.59 8.94
N VAL A 198 1.43 10.03 9.89
CA VAL A 198 2.27 10.78 10.83
C VAL A 198 3.37 11.56 10.10
N LEU A 199 4.08 10.92 9.16
CA LEU A 199 5.13 11.58 8.38
C LEU A 199 4.57 12.71 7.51
N LEU A 200 3.42 12.51 6.87
CA LEU A 200 2.73 13.55 6.10
C LEU A 200 2.29 14.72 7.01
N GLY A 201 1.72 14.42 8.18
CA GLY A 201 1.29 15.42 9.15
C GLY A 201 2.45 16.27 9.66
N LEU A 202 3.58 15.64 10.00
CA LEU A 202 4.82 16.32 10.39
C LEU A 202 5.36 17.22 9.26
N GLY A 203 5.37 16.74 8.02
CA GLY A 203 5.82 17.52 6.86
C GLY A 203 4.94 18.76 6.60
N LEU A 204 3.62 18.61 6.71
CA LEU A 204 2.67 19.72 6.58
C LEU A 204 2.81 20.72 7.73
N PHE A 205 2.97 20.25 8.96
CA PHE A 205 3.15 21.10 10.14
C PHE A 205 4.44 21.93 10.05
N LEU A 206 5.57 21.30 9.70
CA LEU A 206 6.84 22.00 9.51
C LEU A 206 6.80 22.95 8.31
N GLY A 207 6.22 22.53 7.18
CA GLY A 207 6.12 23.36 5.97
C GLY A 207 5.24 24.59 6.14
N THR A 208 4.13 24.47 6.88
CA THR A 208 3.27 25.61 7.21
C THR A 208 3.94 26.59 8.18
N ARG A 209 4.78 26.10 9.11
CA ARG A 209 5.57 26.95 10.00
C ARG A 209 6.64 27.74 9.24
N PHE A 210 7.44 27.08 8.41
CA PHE A 210 8.49 27.76 7.63
C PHE A 210 7.96 28.76 6.59
N ARG A 211 6.74 28.55 6.07
CA ARG A 211 6.10 29.50 5.14
C ARG A 211 5.46 30.70 5.86
N ARG A 212 5.25 30.64 7.18
CA ARG A 212 4.66 31.73 7.96
C ARG A 212 5.70 32.73 8.48
N ASP A 213 6.98 32.34 8.47
CA ASP A 213 8.13 33.15 8.90
C ASP A 213 8.89 33.84 7.73
N ARG A 214 8.30 33.89 6.52
CA ARG A 214 8.77 34.67 5.35
C ARG A 214 7.66 35.56 4.82
#